data_AF-A0A7J2NJH1-F1
#
_entry.id   AF-A0A7J2NJH1-F1
#
_cell.length_a   1.000
_cell.length_b   1.000
_cell.length_c   1.000
_cell.angle_alpha   90.00
_cell.angle_beta   90.00
_cell.angle_gamma   90.00
#
_symmetry.space_group_name_H-M   'P 1'
#
loop_
_entity.id
_entity.type
_entity.pdbx_description
1 polymer ?
#
loop_
_entity_poly.entity_id
_entity_poly.type
_entity_poly.pdbx_seq_one_letter_code
_entity_poly.pdbx_strand_id
1 'polypeptide(L)'
;MLATTHIAVTLLLIMALNLNRTEALVALTFGVFIDFDHLFGLGSYVRAEGAAGIVDVSGMMSADVQWKSVLHSPVALGLFVPMSDSFRFFIPIIFWGTHISLDYIQQNFLGIASLAEMILFSSVVVALIFLRSRDSNEPIRSPRDLPNFIYREVRATTGIFFSESKAAIIGIGRKFSVRSGIKSSSRYQLR
;
A
#
# COMPACT_ATOMS: atom_id res chain seq x y z
N MET A 1 -7.67 -9.76 -6.83
CA MET A 1 -8.70 -9.50 -5.79
C MET A 1 -9.20 -8.07 -5.87
N LEU A 2 -10.29 -7.62 -5.23
CA LEU A 2 -10.45 -6.16 -5.06
C LEU A 2 -9.23 -5.62 -4.32
N ALA A 3 -8.62 -4.55 -4.83
CA ALA A 3 -7.43 -3.93 -4.22
C ALA A 3 -7.64 -3.59 -2.73
N THR A 4 -8.89 -3.30 -2.34
CA THR A 4 -9.28 -3.05 -0.95
C THR A 4 -9.09 -4.26 -0.05
N THR A 5 -9.37 -5.48 -0.52
CA THR A 5 -9.19 -6.70 0.26
C THR A 5 -7.69 -7.04 0.42
N HIS A 6 -6.88 -6.79 -0.61
CA HIS A 6 -5.41 -6.90 -0.51
C HIS A 6 -4.85 -5.94 0.54
N ILE A 7 -5.30 -4.68 0.52
CA ILE A 7 -4.92 -3.68 1.51
C ILE A 7 -5.32 -4.12 2.91
N ALA A 8 -6.57 -4.56 3.12
CA ALA A 8 -7.06 -4.94 4.44
C ALA A 8 -6.26 -6.11 5.03
N VAL A 9 -6.03 -7.18 4.25
CA VAL A 9 -5.26 -8.34 4.72
C VAL A 9 -3.80 -7.96 4.98
N THR A 10 -3.20 -7.16 4.11
CA THR A 10 -1.82 -6.69 4.27
C THR A 10 -1.65 -5.87 5.54
N LEU A 11 -2.56 -4.92 5.80
CA LEU A 11 -2.55 -4.12 7.03
C LEU A 11 -2.76 -5.01 8.27
N LEU A 12 -3.62 -6.02 8.18
CA LEU A 12 -3.86 -6.94 9.28
C LEU A 12 -2.58 -7.71 9.65
N LEU A 13 -1.87 -8.23 8.65
CA LEU A 13 -0.61 -8.94 8.87
C LEU A 13 0.50 -8.03 9.37
N ILE A 14 0.60 -6.79 8.86
CA ILE A 14 1.55 -5.78 9.37
C ILE A 14 1.35 -5.57 10.87
N MET A 15 0.09 -5.41 11.30
CA MET A 15 -0.25 -5.23 12.71
C MET A 15 0.00 -6.51 13.53
N ALA A 16 -0.44 -7.66 13.03
CA ALA A 16 -0.30 -8.94 13.73
C ALA A 16 1.17 -9.34 13.94
N LEU A 17 2.04 -9.02 12.98
CA LEU A 17 3.49 -9.28 13.07
C LEU A 17 4.27 -8.13 13.73
N ASN A 18 3.59 -7.06 14.12
CA ASN A 18 4.16 -5.87 14.76
C ASN A 18 5.34 -5.28 13.96
N LEU A 19 5.15 -5.15 12.64
CA LEU A 19 6.18 -4.66 11.74
C LEU A 19 6.46 -3.17 11.95
N ASN A 20 7.72 -2.78 11.90
CA ASN A 20 8.11 -1.38 11.95
C ASN A 20 7.78 -0.66 10.62
N ARG A 21 7.99 0.67 10.55
CA ARG A 21 7.62 1.48 9.37
C ARG A 21 8.29 1.01 8.07
N THR A 22 9.56 0.63 8.12
CA THR A 22 10.31 0.18 6.94
C THR A 22 9.81 -1.19 6.48
N GLU A 23 9.61 -2.10 7.42
CA GLU A 23 9.04 -3.43 7.17
C GLU A 23 7.60 -3.34 6.64
N ALA A 24 6.79 -2.43 7.17
CA ALA A 24 5.43 -2.16 6.72
C ALA A 24 5.40 -1.62 5.29
N LEU A 25 6.35 -0.76 4.92
CA LEU A 25 6.47 -0.29 3.53
C LEU A 25 6.80 -1.44 2.58
N VAL A 26 7.74 -2.31 2.96
CA VAL A 26 8.08 -3.51 2.17
C VAL A 26 6.86 -4.44 2.05
N ALA A 27 6.17 -4.68 3.16
CA ALA A 27 4.94 -5.47 3.19
C ALA A 27 3.85 -4.90 2.26
N LEU A 28 3.65 -3.58 2.25
CA LEU A 28 2.72 -2.90 1.34
C LEU A 28 3.15 -3.04 -0.13
N THR A 29 4.45 -2.95 -0.41
CA THR A 29 4.98 -3.14 -1.76
C THR A 29 4.64 -4.52 -2.30
N PHE A 30 4.88 -5.58 -1.52
CA PHE A 30 4.68 -6.96 -1.99
C PHE A 30 3.26 -7.50 -1.79
N GLY A 31 2.50 -6.97 -0.83
CA GLY A 31 1.14 -7.37 -0.53
C GLY A 31 0.06 -6.62 -1.33
N VAL A 32 0.38 -5.41 -1.80
CA VAL A 32 -0.59 -4.51 -2.48
C VAL A 32 -0.03 -3.94 -3.78
N PHE A 33 1.09 -3.21 -3.73
CA PHE A 33 1.55 -2.43 -4.89
C PHE A 33 2.12 -3.29 -6.02
N ILE A 34 2.35 -4.57 -5.79
CA ILE A 34 2.75 -5.50 -6.83
C ILE A 34 1.73 -5.54 -7.97
N ASP A 35 0.43 -5.34 -7.69
CA ASP A 35 -0.64 -5.21 -8.70
C ASP A 35 -0.45 -4.05 -9.69
N PHE A 36 0.41 -3.07 -9.39
CA PHE A 36 0.75 -2.03 -10.37
C PHE A 36 1.51 -2.58 -11.57
N ASP A 37 2.04 -3.80 -11.48
CA ASP A 37 2.67 -4.45 -12.61
C ASP A 37 1.68 -4.80 -13.74
N HIS A 38 0.39 -4.88 -13.44
CA HIS A 38 -0.68 -5.01 -14.42
C HIS A 38 -0.72 -3.80 -15.37
N LEU A 39 -0.23 -2.63 -14.93
CA LEU A 39 -0.08 -1.46 -15.83
C LEU A 39 0.92 -1.73 -16.95
N PHE A 40 1.91 -2.61 -16.75
CA PHE A 40 2.81 -3.02 -17.81
C PHE A 40 2.11 -3.95 -18.82
N GLY A 41 1.17 -4.78 -18.37
CA GLY A 41 0.33 -5.63 -19.21
C GLY A 41 -0.80 -4.88 -19.93
N LEU A 42 -1.17 -3.69 -19.44
CA LEU A 42 -2.22 -2.86 -20.04
C LEU A 42 -1.90 -2.49 -21.49
N GLY A 43 -0.63 -2.19 -21.80
CA GLY A 43 -0.22 -1.85 -23.17
C GLY A 43 -0.45 -2.99 -24.17
N SER A 44 -0.16 -4.23 -23.79
CA SER A 44 -0.44 -5.41 -24.60
C SER A 44 -1.95 -5.69 -24.72
N TYR A 45 -2.71 -5.50 -23.65
CA TYR A 45 -4.17 -5.66 -23.66
C TYR A 45 -4.84 -4.67 -24.61
N VAL A 46 -4.46 -3.38 -24.55
CA VAL A 46 -5.01 -2.33 -25.44
C VAL A 46 -4.72 -2.63 -26.90
N ARG A 47 -3.59 -3.27 -27.23
CA ARG A 47 -3.28 -3.70 -28.59
C ARG A 47 -4.12 -4.89 -29.05
N ALA A 48 -4.55 -5.76 -28.13
CA ALA A 48 -5.33 -6.95 -28.45
C ALA A 48 -6.85 -6.64 -28.51
N GLU A 49 -7.38 -5.96 -27.50
CA GLU A 49 -8.83 -5.74 -27.29
C GLU A 49 -9.28 -4.30 -27.62
N GLY A 50 -8.34 -3.42 -27.93
CA GLY A 50 -8.61 -2.01 -28.19
C GLY A 50 -8.82 -1.17 -26.92
N ALA A 51 -8.70 0.16 -27.05
CA ALA A 51 -8.86 1.08 -25.92
C ALA A 51 -10.28 1.11 -25.33
N ALA A 52 -11.28 0.74 -26.11
CA ALA A 52 -12.67 0.59 -25.64
C ALA A 52 -12.81 -0.57 -24.64
N GLY A 53 -11.96 -1.59 -24.72
CA GLY A 53 -11.93 -2.70 -23.75
C GLY A 53 -11.42 -2.31 -22.36
N ILE A 54 -10.86 -1.11 -22.16
CA ILE A 54 -10.45 -0.60 -20.84
C ILE A 54 -11.64 -0.10 -20.02
N VAL A 55 -12.70 0.36 -20.69
CA VAL A 55 -13.91 0.87 -20.02
C VAL A 55 -14.96 -0.23 -19.80
N ASP A 56 -14.83 -1.35 -20.50
CA ASP A 56 -15.61 -2.55 -20.24
C ASP A 56 -15.01 -3.34 -19.08
N VAL A 57 -15.42 -2.98 -17.86
CA VAL A 57 -14.97 -3.65 -16.63
C VAL A 57 -15.34 -5.14 -16.63
N SER A 58 -16.44 -5.54 -17.26
CA SER A 58 -16.82 -6.96 -17.35
C SER A 58 -15.91 -7.71 -18.32
N GLY A 59 -15.58 -7.10 -19.46
CA GLY A 59 -14.58 -7.60 -20.42
C GLY A 59 -13.19 -7.71 -19.80
N MET A 60 -12.73 -6.68 -19.08
CA MET A 60 -11.44 -6.69 -18.38
C MET A 60 -11.34 -7.81 -17.34
N MET A 61 -12.44 -8.11 -16.64
CA MET A 61 -12.46 -9.11 -15.58
C MET A 61 -12.72 -10.53 -16.08
N SER A 62 -13.14 -10.69 -17.33
CA SER A 62 -13.40 -11.99 -17.98
C SER A 62 -12.38 -12.35 -19.07
N ALA A 63 -11.54 -11.41 -19.51
CA ALA A 63 -10.50 -11.66 -20.49
C ALA A 63 -9.44 -12.61 -19.91
N ASP A 64 -9.36 -13.82 -20.46
CA ASP A 64 -8.26 -14.77 -20.27
C ASP A 64 -6.90 -14.25 -20.75
N VAL A 65 -6.89 -13.07 -21.40
CA VAL A 65 -5.68 -12.32 -21.69
C VAL A 65 -5.08 -11.92 -20.35
N GLN A 66 -4.16 -12.72 -19.84
CA GLN A 66 -3.59 -12.50 -18.52
C GLN A 66 -2.82 -11.17 -18.48
N TRP A 67 -3.33 -10.22 -17.70
CA TRP A 67 -2.60 -9.00 -17.33
C TRP A 67 -1.51 -9.30 -16.29
N LYS A 68 -1.36 -10.59 -15.92
CA LYS A 68 -0.42 -11.06 -14.91
C LYS A 68 1.00 -10.85 -15.42
N SER A 69 1.73 -9.96 -14.78
CA SER A 69 3.13 -9.73 -15.11
C SER A 69 4.01 -10.81 -14.48
N VAL A 70 5.31 -10.75 -14.80
CA VAL A 70 6.35 -11.64 -14.27
C VAL A 70 6.33 -11.69 -12.73
N LEU A 71 5.87 -10.64 -12.04
CA LEU A 71 5.87 -10.61 -10.57
C LEU A 71 4.83 -11.55 -9.92
N HIS A 72 3.83 -12.02 -10.68
CA HIS A 72 2.89 -13.06 -10.23
C HIS A 72 3.32 -14.48 -10.62
N SER A 73 4.47 -14.64 -11.28
CA SER A 73 5.04 -15.93 -11.64
C SER A 73 5.96 -16.46 -10.53
N PRO A 74 6.08 -17.79 -10.33
CA PRO A 74 7.10 -18.39 -9.46
C PRO A 74 8.54 -17.93 -9.79
N VAL A 75 8.79 -17.50 -11.03
CA VAL A 75 10.08 -16.93 -11.46
C VAL A 75 10.44 -15.66 -10.66
N ALA A 76 9.45 -14.92 -10.16
CA ALA A 76 9.66 -13.74 -9.33
C ALA A 76 10.37 -14.05 -8.00
N LEU A 77 10.33 -15.31 -7.53
CA LEU A 77 11.11 -15.74 -6.37
C LEU A 77 12.61 -15.52 -6.58
N GLY A 78 13.10 -15.63 -7.82
CA GLY A 78 14.50 -15.32 -8.15
C GLY A 78 14.88 -13.86 -7.92
N LEU A 79 13.90 -12.94 -7.93
CA LEU A 79 14.09 -11.52 -7.60
C LEU A 79 13.88 -11.26 -6.11
N PHE A 80 12.88 -11.90 -5.49
CA PHE A 80 12.49 -11.61 -4.12
C PHE A 80 13.37 -12.30 -3.08
N VAL A 81 13.93 -13.48 -3.37
CA VAL A 81 14.85 -14.18 -2.46
C VAL A 81 16.10 -13.33 -2.18
N PRO A 82 16.81 -12.76 -3.20
CA PRO A 82 17.91 -11.84 -2.95
C PRO A 82 17.51 -10.57 -2.20
N MET A 83 16.33 -10.01 -2.49
CA MET A 83 15.83 -8.82 -1.79
C MET A 83 15.49 -9.11 -0.32
N SER A 84 15.11 -10.35 0.00
CA SER A 84 14.71 -10.74 1.36
C SER A 84 15.90 -10.80 2.32
N ASP A 85 17.11 -11.06 1.81
CA ASP A 85 18.37 -11.02 2.55
C ASP A 85 18.59 -9.66 3.27
N SER A 86 18.01 -8.59 2.72
CA SER A 86 18.10 -7.22 3.26
C SER A 86 16.97 -6.82 4.22
N PHE A 87 15.85 -7.57 4.26
CA PHE A 87 14.63 -7.18 4.99
C PHE A 87 14.07 -8.31 5.84
N ARG A 88 14.88 -8.77 6.82
CA ARG A 88 14.47 -9.76 7.81
C ARG A 88 13.95 -11.04 7.14
N PHE A 89 14.67 -11.50 6.12
CA PHE A 89 14.63 -12.77 5.36
C PHE A 89 13.30 -13.28 4.80
N PHE A 90 12.15 -12.87 5.32
CA PHE A 90 10.87 -13.49 5.00
C PHE A 90 9.76 -12.49 4.71
N ILE A 91 9.92 -11.20 5.02
CA ILE A 91 8.85 -10.23 4.83
C ILE A 91 8.43 -10.14 3.35
N PRO A 92 9.33 -9.93 2.37
CA PRO A 92 8.93 -9.89 0.97
C PRO A 92 8.22 -11.18 0.53
N ILE A 93 8.75 -12.34 0.92
CA ILE A 93 8.22 -13.66 0.53
C ILE A 93 6.84 -13.92 1.14
N ILE A 94 6.64 -13.60 2.43
CA ILE A 94 5.35 -13.80 3.11
C ILE A 94 4.28 -12.92 2.47
N PHE A 95 4.57 -11.64 2.24
CA PHE A 95 3.58 -10.72 1.70
C PHE A 95 3.30 -10.97 0.22
N TRP A 96 4.32 -11.31 -0.57
CA TRP A 96 4.13 -11.79 -1.94
C TRP A 96 3.32 -13.08 -1.97
N GLY A 97 3.68 -14.08 -1.16
CA GLY A 97 2.97 -15.36 -1.10
C GLY A 97 1.53 -15.19 -0.66
N THR A 98 1.27 -14.29 0.29
CA THR A 98 -0.09 -13.92 0.72
C THR A 98 -0.87 -13.31 -0.43
N HIS A 99 -0.27 -12.37 -1.16
CA HIS A 99 -0.86 -11.74 -2.32
C HIS A 99 -1.29 -12.78 -3.39
N ILE A 100 -0.36 -13.65 -3.81
CA ILE A 100 -0.65 -14.71 -4.78
C ILE A 100 -1.72 -15.67 -4.27
N SER A 101 -1.69 -15.99 -2.97
CA SER A 101 -2.69 -16.86 -2.34
C SER A 101 -4.08 -16.24 -2.37
N LEU A 102 -4.19 -14.92 -2.10
CA LEU A 102 -5.47 -14.20 -2.15
C LEU A 102 -6.04 -14.16 -3.58
N ASP A 103 -5.19 -13.95 -4.57
CA ASP A 103 -5.58 -14.01 -5.97
C ASP A 103 -6.06 -15.41 -6.39
N TYR A 104 -5.34 -16.46 -5.97
CA TYR A 104 -5.74 -17.84 -6.20
C TYR A 104 -7.07 -18.15 -5.51
N ILE A 105 -7.23 -17.75 -4.25
CA ILE A 105 -8.44 -17.98 -3.47
C ILE A 105 -9.63 -17.28 -4.13
N GLN A 106 -9.44 -16.05 -4.60
CA GLN A 106 -10.49 -15.33 -5.30
C GLN A 106 -10.92 -16.05 -6.57
N GLN A 107 -9.96 -16.38 -7.44
CA GLN A 107 -10.26 -16.95 -8.77
C GLN A 107 -10.94 -18.31 -8.66
N ASN A 108 -10.57 -19.13 -7.66
CA ASN A 108 -11.02 -20.52 -7.58
C ASN A 108 -12.20 -20.73 -6.61
N PHE A 109 -12.39 -19.87 -5.60
CA PHE A 109 -13.36 -20.14 -4.53
C PHE A 109 -14.31 -18.99 -4.23
N LEU A 110 -13.84 -17.74 -4.23
CA LEU A 110 -14.71 -16.61 -3.85
C LEU A 110 -15.50 -16.07 -5.03
N GLY A 111 -14.88 -15.95 -6.20
CA GLY A 111 -15.41 -15.15 -7.29
C GLY A 111 -15.16 -13.65 -7.08
N ILE A 112 -15.12 -12.92 -8.18
CA ILE A 112 -14.83 -11.47 -8.21
C ILE A 112 -16.07 -10.69 -7.74
N ALA A 113 -15.89 -9.76 -6.80
CA ALA A 113 -16.96 -8.91 -6.24
C ALA A 113 -18.15 -9.71 -5.70
N SER A 114 -17.90 -10.93 -5.23
CA SER A 114 -18.94 -11.83 -4.75
C SER A 114 -19.31 -11.51 -3.29
N LEU A 115 -20.45 -12.05 -2.85
CA LEU A 115 -20.83 -11.99 -1.43
C LEU A 115 -19.76 -12.63 -0.53
N ALA A 116 -19.10 -13.70 -0.98
CA ALA A 116 -18.05 -14.37 -0.21
C ALA A 116 -16.81 -13.48 -0.03
N GLU A 117 -16.40 -12.75 -1.08
CA GLU A 117 -15.33 -11.75 -0.99
C GLU A 117 -15.70 -10.64 0.00
N MET A 118 -16.93 -10.14 -0.06
CA MET A 118 -17.41 -9.08 0.84
C MET A 118 -17.45 -9.52 2.31
N ILE A 119 -17.78 -10.78 2.58
CA ILE A 119 -17.73 -11.37 3.93
C ILE A 119 -16.27 -11.44 4.40
N LEU A 120 -15.36 -11.94 3.56
CA LEU A 120 -13.93 -11.98 3.89
C LEU A 120 -13.41 -10.59 4.21
N PHE A 121 -13.63 -9.61 3.33
CA PHE A 121 -13.23 -8.22 3.53
C PHE A 121 -13.77 -7.65 4.85
N SER A 122 -15.07 -7.81 5.11
CA SER A 122 -15.71 -7.31 6.33
C SER A 122 -15.10 -7.95 7.59
N SER A 123 -14.82 -9.25 7.55
CA SER A 123 -14.20 -9.97 8.67
C SER A 123 -12.79 -9.47 8.98
N VAL A 124 -12.00 -9.18 7.95
CA VAL A 124 -10.64 -8.64 8.07
C VAL A 124 -10.68 -7.21 8.61
N VAL A 125 -11.62 -6.38 8.15
CA VAL A 125 -11.83 -5.02 8.68
C VAL A 125 -12.21 -5.05 10.16
N VAL A 126 -13.11 -5.96 10.56
CA VAL A 126 -13.47 -6.13 11.98
C VAL A 126 -12.25 -6.56 12.80
N ALA A 127 -11.43 -7.49 12.30
CA ALA A 127 -10.21 -7.91 12.96
C ALA A 127 -9.20 -6.77 13.11
N LEU A 128 -9.04 -5.92 12.08
CA LEU A 128 -8.22 -4.72 12.13
C LEU A 128 -8.69 -3.74 13.21
N ILE A 129 -9.99 -3.44 13.24
CA ILE A 129 -10.58 -2.56 14.24
C ILE A 129 -10.36 -3.13 15.64
N PHE A 130 -10.54 -4.44 15.82
CA PHE A 130 -10.33 -5.12 17.10
C PHE A 130 -8.88 -5.01 17.57
N LEU A 131 -7.90 -5.35 16.72
CA LEU A 131 -6.48 -5.23 17.08
C LEU A 131 -6.11 -3.78 17.38
N ARG A 132 -6.58 -2.83 16.56
CA ARG A 132 -6.29 -1.42 16.76
C ARG A 132 -6.90 -0.88 18.05
N SER A 133 -8.12 -1.30 18.36
CA SER A 133 -8.81 -0.94 19.59
C SER A 133 -8.15 -1.56 20.82
N ARG A 134 -7.53 -2.73 20.71
CA ARG A 134 -6.80 -3.35 21.81
C ARG A 134 -5.56 -2.54 22.19
N ASP A 135 -4.88 -2.00 21.19
CA ASP A 135 -3.63 -1.25 21.37
C ASP A 135 -3.86 0.25 21.67
N SER A 136 -5.10 0.73 21.61
CA SER A 136 -5.42 2.13 21.91
C SER A 136 -5.55 2.39 23.41
N ASN A 137 -5.10 3.57 23.85
CA ASN A 137 -5.32 4.04 25.23
C ASN A 137 -6.82 4.23 25.56
N GLU A 138 -7.65 4.39 24.52
CA GLU A 138 -9.10 4.50 24.62
C GLU A 138 -9.74 3.40 23.74
N PRO A 139 -9.91 2.19 24.27
CA PRO A 139 -10.51 1.06 23.54
C PRO A 139 -12.02 1.26 23.34
N ILE A 140 -12.57 0.64 22.29
CA ILE A 140 -14.01 0.55 22.05
C ILE A 140 -14.63 -0.29 23.16
N ARG A 141 -15.48 0.34 23.99
CA ARG A 141 -16.20 -0.35 25.08
C ARG A 141 -17.64 -0.67 24.71
N SER A 142 -18.20 0.06 23.76
CA SER A 142 -19.55 -0.14 23.25
C SER A 142 -19.63 0.15 21.74
N PRO A 143 -20.64 -0.39 21.02
CA PRO A 143 -20.84 -0.09 19.60
C PRO A 143 -21.01 1.40 19.29
N ARG A 144 -21.44 2.21 20.28
CA ARG A 144 -21.63 3.67 20.12
C ARG A 144 -20.30 4.43 20.03
N ASP A 145 -19.20 3.83 20.50
CA ASP A 145 -17.88 4.45 20.50
C ASP A 145 -17.18 4.30 19.13
N LEU A 146 -17.66 3.37 18.30
CA LEU A 146 -17.04 3.00 17.02
C LEU A 146 -16.87 4.20 16.06
N PRO A 147 -17.88 5.07 15.84
CA PRO A 147 -17.72 6.21 14.93
C PRO A 147 -16.64 7.19 15.41
N ASN A 148 -16.59 7.46 16.73
CA ASN A 148 -15.61 8.36 17.33
C ASN A 148 -14.19 7.77 17.27
N PHE A 149 -14.06 6.47 17.50
CA PHE A 149 -12.80 5.75 17.36
C PHE A 149 -12.27 5.83 15.92
N ILE A 150 -13.10 5.50 14.93
CA ILE A 150 -12.74 5.58 13.51
C ILE A 150 -12.32 7.01 13.13
N TYR A 151 -13.12 8.00 13.53
CA TYR A 151 -12.82 9.41 13.26
C TYR A 151 -11.45 9.83 13.82
N ARG A 152 -11.14 9.45 15.06
CA ARG A 152 -9.85 9.72 15.70
C ARG A 152 -8.69 9.06 14.96
N GLU A 153 -8.83 7.78 14.60
CA GLU A 153 -7.77 7.05 13.90
C GLU A 153 -7.51 7.64 12.51
N VAL A 154 -8.55 7.91 11.73
CA VAL A 154 -8.43 8.58 10.42
C VAL A 154 -7.76 9.95 10.58
N ARG A 155 -8.14 10.72 11.60
CA ARG A 155 -7.52 12.02 11.91
C ARG A 155 -6.06 11.90 12.33
N ALA A 156 -5.71 10.88 13.12
CA ALA A 156 -4.33 10.64 13.54
C ALA A 156 -3.45 10.26 12.35
N THR A 157 -3.92 9.36 11.48
CA THR A 157 -3.21 8.98 10.26
C THR A 157 -3.03 10.16 9.32
N THR A 158 -4.09 10.91 9.03
CA THR A 158 -4.00 12.10 8.16
C THR A 158 -3.12 13.20 8.78
N GLY A 159 -3.19 13.39 10.09
CA GLY A 159 -2.35 14.34 10.83
C GLY A 159 -0.85 14.07 10.66
N ILE A 160 -0.43 12.80 10.64
CA ILE A 160 0.96 12.38 10.38
C ILE A 160 1.40 12.77 8.96
N PHE A 161 0.58 12.46 7.94
CA PHE A 161 0.89 12.79 6.55
C PHE A 161 0.96 14.31 6.28
N PHE A 162 0.10 15.11 6.94
CA PHE A 162 0.07 16.57 6.75
C PHE A 162 1.07 17.34 7.64
N SER A 163 1.52 16.80 8.77
CA SER A 163 2.56 17.45 9.59
C SER A 163 3.96 17.24 9.01
N GLU A 164 4.26 16.06 8.49
CA GLU A 164 5.58 15.77 7.90
C GLU A 164 5.80 16.49 6.57
N SER A 165 4.73 16.69 5.78
CA SER A 165 4.82 17.47 4.53
C SER A 165 5.08 18.96 4.79
N LYS A 166 4.54 19.55 5.87
CA LYS A 166 4.91 20.92 6.28
C LYS A 166 6.37 21.01 6.73
N ALA A 167 6.87 20.04 7.49
CA ALA A 167 8.28 20.01 7.91
C ALA A 167 9.24 19.82 6.71
N ALA A 168 8.87 19.00 5.73
CA ALA A 168 9.64 18.82 4.50
C ALA A 168 9.67 20.10 3.63
N ILE A 169 8.54 20.79 3.47
CA ILE A 169 8.46 22.06 2.74
C ILE A 169 9.28 23.16 3.43
N ILE A 170 9.21 23.26 4.77
CA ILE A 170 9.99 24.24 5.55
C ILE A 170 11.49 23.88 5.55
N GLY A 171 11.83 22.59 5.58
CA GLY A 171 13.21 22.10 5.50
C GLY A 171 13.87 22.35 4.14
N ILE A 172 13.12 22.25 3.05
CA ILE A 172 13.58 22.61 1.69
C ILE A 172 13.77 24.13 1.57
N GLY A 173 12.87 24.93 2.15
CA GLY A 173 13.00 26.40 2.19
C GLY A 173 14.26 26.89 2.92
N ARG A 174 14.65 26.24 4.03
CA ARG A 174 15.90 26.56 4.74
C ARG A 174 17.16 26.11 3.98
N LYS A 175 17.13 24.98 3.28
CA LYS A 175 18.29 24.50 2.49
C LYS A 175 18.57 25.37 1.26
N PHE A 176 17.55 26.00 0.66
CA PHE A 176 17.75 26.91 -0.47
C PHE A 176 18.26 28.30 -0.06
N SER A 177 17.89 28.81 1.12
CA SER A 177 18.35 30.13 1.60
C SER A 177 19.83 30.17 2.01
N VAL A 178 20.47 29.03 2.29
CA VAL A 178 21.88 28.98 2.74
C VAL A 178 22.87 28.83 1.57
N ARG A 179 22.39 28.60 0.33
CA ARG A 179 23.26 28.41 -0.85
C ARG A 179 23.37 29.61 -1.80
N SER A 180 22.59 30.68 -1.60
CA SER A 180 22.81 31.96 -2.30
C SER A 180 23.69 32.89 -1.48
N GLY A 181 24.93 32.46 -1.20
CA GLY A 181 25.98 33.32 -0.69
C GLY A 181 26.47 34.28 -1.77
N ILE A 182 25.64 35.25 -2.16
CA ILE A 182 26.09 36.41 -2.95
C ILE A 182 26.95 37.25 -2.00
N LYS A 183 28.27 37.11 -2.14
CA LYS A 183 29.25 38.03 -1.54
C LYS A 183 29.03 39.41 -2.14
N SER A 184 28.31 40.27 -1.43
CA SER A 184 28.37 41.71 -1.63
C SER A 184 29.69 42.23 -1.05
N SER A 185 30.67 42.47 -1.91
CA SER A 185 31.89 43.21 -1.57
C SER A 185 31.68 44.69 -1.88
N SER A 186 31.65 45.54 -0.85
CA SER A 186 32.08 46.93 -1.01
C SER A 186 32.82 47.39 0.24
N ARG A 187 34.16 47.31 0.15
CA ARG A 187 35.09 48.11 0.93
C ARG A 187 34.87 49.57 0.56
N TYR A 188 34.52 50.41 1.53
CA TYR A 188 34.92 51.82 1.61
C TYR A 188 34.64 52.30 3.04
N GLN A 189 35.67 52.32 3.88
CA GLN A 189 35.76 53.32 4.93
C GLN A 189 37.20 53.85 4.99
N LEU A 190 37.27 55.16 4.78
CA LEU A 190 38.42 56.02 4.94
C LEU A 190 38.60 56.32 6.44
N ARG A 191 39.83 56.06 6.91
CA ARG A 191 40.61 56.78 7.94
C ARG A 191 41.28 55.82 8.90
#